data_AF-A0A535CQG6-F1
#
_entry.id   AF-A0A535CQG6-F1
#
_cell.length_a   1.000
_cell.length_b   1.000
_cell.length_c   1.000
_cell.angle_alpha   90.00
_cell.angle_beta   90.00
_cell.angle_gamma   90.00
#
_symmetry.space_group_name_H-M   'P 1'
#
loop_
_entity.id
_entity.type
_entity.pdbx_description
1 polymer ?
#
loop_
_entity_poly.entity_id
_entity_poly.type
_entity_poly.pdbx_seq_one_letter_code
_entity_poly.pdbx_strand_id
1 'polypeptide(L)'
;MERALELARIAKDPQTLYPALAEGAHIFCEAGDVQRASELVDEFLSALRAGGEIGFAIVSVHMLAWTLSAHGRGEELLETLPNRDVPWVQAARAFASGNLLHAADICASMGAVTEEARDRLWLAEALIKQNRRTEADVELQRALTFYRSVGATRYIREGEGLLAASA
;
A
#
# COMPACT_ATOMS: atom_id res chain seq x y z
N MET A 1 10.22 5.13 14.38
CA MET A 1 9.82 5.82 13.15
C MET A 1 10.19 7.30 13.18
N GLU A 2 9.75 8.08 14.17
CA GLU A 2 10.04 9.54 14.23
C GLU A 2 11.51 9.92 14.01
N ARG A 3 12.45 9.24 14.67
CA ARG A 3 13.89 9.51 14.47
C ARG A 3 14.37 9.28 13.03
N ALA A 4 13.82 8.30 12.33
CA ALA A 4 14.17 8.03 10.93
C ALA A 4 13.64 9.15 10.01
N LEU A 5 12.42 9.62 10.26
CA LEU A 5 11.81 10.74 9.55
C LEU A 5 12.59 12.05 9.76
N GLU A 6 13.01 12.34 11.00
CA GLU A 6 13.86 13.49 11.30
C GLU A 6 15.16 13.46 10.48
N LEU A 7 15.86 12.33 10.48
CA LEU A 7 17.12 12.18 9.75
C LEU A 7 16.93 12.29 8.24
N ALA A 8 15.86 11.69 7.70
CA ALA A 8 15.54 11.76 6.28
C ALA A 8 15.21 13.20 5.83
N ARG A 9 14.46 13.96 6.64
CA ARG A 9 14.16 15.38 6.39
C ARG A 9 15.41 16.27 6.45
N ILE A 10 16.38 15.95 7.33
CA ILE A 10 17.66 16.66 7.38
C ILE A 10 18.48 16.40 6.11
N ALA A 11 18.54 15.15 5.67
CA ALA A 11 19.28 14.77 4.46
C ALA A 11 18.69 15.40 3.20
N LYS A 12 17.35 15.53 3.13
CA LYS A 12 16.59 16.02 1.96
C LYS A 12 16.86 15.25 0.67
N ASP A 13 17.46 14.08 0.78
CA ASP A 13 17.69 13.18 -0.34
C ASP A 13 16.36 12.50 -0.71
N PRO A 14 15.83 12.70 -1.93
CA PRO A 14 14.61 12.05 -2.39
C PRO A 14 14.62 10.53 -2.24
N GLN A 15 15.78 9.88 -2.39
CA GLN A 15 15.91 8.43 -2.27
C GLN A 15 15.70 7.92 -0.84
N THR A 16 15.86 8.79 0.16
CA THR A 16 15.70 8.45 1.57
C THR A 16 14.40 9.03 2.13
N LEU A 17 14.06 10.26 1.76
CA LEU A 17 12.90 10.99 2.27
C LEU A 17 11.58 10.32 1.89
N TYR A 18 11.39 9.99 0.61
CA TYR A 18 10.12 9.47 0.14
C TYR A 18 9.80 8.07 0.68
N PRO A 19 10.73 7.09 0.70
CA PRO A 19 10.48 5.83 1.39
C PRO A 19 10.14 6.01 2.87
N ALA A 20 10.88 6.87 3.58
CA ALA A 20 10.61 7.12 5.00
C ALA A 20 9.21 7.72 5.24
N LEU A 21 8.76 8.64 4.38
CA LEU A 21 7.42 9.20 4.45
C LEU A 21 6.34 8.14 4.18
N ALA A 22 6.48 7.32 3.13
CA ALA A 22 5.51 6.28 2.79
C ALA A 22 5.45 5.16 3.85
N GLU A 23 6.59 4.65 4.29
CA GLU A 23 6.67 3.63 5.35
C GLU A 23 6.15 4.17 6.69
N GLY A 24 6.51 5.42 7.02
CA GLY A 24 6.03 6.09 8.21
C GLY A 24 4.51 6.23 8.19
N ALA A 25 3.95 6.72 7.08
CA ALA A 25 2.51 6.84 6.89
C ALA A 25 1.80 5.49 7.07
N HIS A 26 2.31 4.44 6.44
CA HIS A 26 1.77 3.09 6.58
C HIS A 26 1.83 2.59 8.02
N ILE A 27 2.97 2.74 8.69
CA ILE A 27 3.14 2.29 10.09
C ILE A 27 2.22 3.05 11.05
N PHE A 28 2.10 4.37 10.93
CA PHE A 28 1.19 5.15 11.78
C PHE A 28 -0.28 4.82 11.51
N CYS A 29 -0.65 4.59 10.25
CA CYS A 29 -1.98 4.13 9.87
C CYS A 29 -2.31 2.78 10.52
N GLU A 30 -1.42 1.81 10.41
CA GLU A 30 -1.59 0.48 11.02
C GLU A 30 -1.54 0.51 12.55
N ALA A 31 -0.93 1.53 13.15
CA ALA A 31 -0.94 1.79 14.60
C ALA A 31 -2.19 2.55 15.07
N GLY A 32 -3.06 3.00 14.16
CA GLY A 32 -4.27 3.78 14.47
C GLY A 32 -4.04 5.28 14.64
N ASP A 33 -2.83 5.79 14.41
CA ASP A 33 -2.53 7.22 14.42
C ASP A 33 -2.79 7.83 13.04
N VAL A 34 -4.09 7.95 12.72
CA VAL A 34 -4.57 8.43 11.41
C VAL A 34 -4.11 9.86 11.14
N GLN A 35 -4.04 10.70 12.18
CA GLN A 35 -3.61 12.09 12.04
C GLN A 35 -2.15 12.14 11.58
N ARG A 36 -1.26 11.40 12.25
CA ARG A 36 0.14 11.38 11.89
C ARG A 36 0.37 10.75 10.52
N ALA A 37 -0.35 9.69 10.19
CA ALA A 37 -0.31 9.08 8.86
C ALA A 37 -0.68 10.10 7.77
N SER A 38 -1.77 10.85 7.99
CA SER A 38 -2.24 11.87 7.05
C SER A 38 -1.19 12.97 6.82
N GLU A 39 -0.53 13.46 7.87
CA GLU A 39 0.52 14.48 7.73
C GLU A 39 1.68 14.03 6.84
N LEU A 40 2.11 12.78 6.98
CA LEU A 40 3.21 12.21 6.19
C LEU A 40 2.81 12.00 4.73
N VAL A 41 1.55 11.59 4.50
CA VAL A 41 0.97 11.50 3.17
C VAL A 41 0.93 12.87 2.50
N ASP A 42 0.47 13.90 3.21
CA ASP A 42 0.36 15.26 2.67
C ASP A 42 1.73 15.84 2.32
N GLU A 43 2.75 15.55 3.14
CA GLU A 43 4.15 15.91 2.85
C GLU A 43 4.65 15.20 1.57
N PHE A 44 4.37 13.90 1.42
CA PHE A 44 4.75 13.14 0.22
C PHE A 44 4.05 13.70 -1.04
N LEU A 45 2.72 13.88 -1.00
CA LEU A 45 1.94 14.37 -2.13
C LEU A 45 2.36 15.80 -2.52
N SER A 46 2.66 16.66 -1.54
CA SER A 46 3.16 18.01 -1.81
C SER A 46 4.49 17.98 -2.55
N ALA A 47 5.37 17.05 -2.20
CA ALA A 47 6.66 16.89 -2.85
C ALA A 47 6.53 16.30 -4.28
N LEU A 48 5.59 15.38 -4.51
CA LEU A 48 5.24 14.93 -5.86
C LEU A 48 4.75 16.08 -6.74
N ARG A 49 3.81 16.89 -6.23
CA ARG A 49 3.24 18.04 -6.96
C ARG A 49 4.27 19.11 -7.29
N ALA A 50 5.27 19.28 -6.44
CA ALA A 50 6.37 20.21 -6.68
C ALA A 50 7.30 19.79 -7.83
N GLY A 51 7.09 18.61 -8.43
CA GLY A 51 7.88 18.14 -9.58
C GLY A 51 9.30 17.74 -9.20
N GLY A 52 9.55 17.39 -7.93
CA GLY A 52 10.84 16.85 -7.51
C GLY A 52 11.23 15.63 -8.33
N GLU A 53 12.52 15.37 -8.50
CA GLU A 53 12.98 14.14 -9.13
C GLU A 53 12.55 12.94 -8.28
N ILE A 54 11.44 12.30 -8.67
CA ILE A 54 10.91 11.12 -7.98
C ILE A 54 11.89 9.95 -8.11
N GLY A 55 12.69 9.90 -9.19
CA GLY A 55 13.77 8.92 -9.35
C GLY A 55 13.37 7.49 -8.96
N PHE A 56 14.15 6.87 -8.08
CA PHE A 56 13.88 5.55 -7.52
C PHE A 56 12.71 5.52 -6.52
N ALA A 57 12.38 6.64 -5.88
CA ALA A 57 11.30 6.69 -4.89
C ALA A 57 9.89 6.47 -5.46
N ILE A 58 9.77 6.34 -6.78
CA ILE A 58 8.55 5.91 -7.44
C ILE A 58 8.07 4.53 -6.95
N VAL A 59 8.96 3.72 -6.36
CA VAL A 59 8.59 2.45 -5.72
C VAL A 59 7.66 2.65 -4.52
N SER A 60 7.75 3.78 -3.83
CA SER A 60 7.00 4.04 -2.60
C SER A 60 5.55 4.49 -2.85
N VAL A 61 5.19 4.84 -4.08
CA VAL A 61 3.84 5.34 -4.42
C VAL A 61 2.76 4.28 -4.27
N HIS A 62 3.10 3.01 -4.44
CA HIS A 62 2.16 1.91 -4.25
C HIS A 62 1.84 1.69 -2.76
N MET A 63 2.84 1.76 -1.88
CA MET A 63 2.61 1.73 -0.43
C MET A 63 1.74 2.91 0.03
N LEU A 64 1.93 4.09 -0.55
CA LEU A 64 1.09 5.26 -0.27
C LEU A 64 -0.38 5.04 -0.69
N ALA A 65 -0.61 4.27 -1.76
CA ALA A 65 -1.95 3.90 -2.21
C ALA A 65 -2.70 3.11 -1.13
N TRP A 66 -2.00 2.31 -0.33
CA TRP A 66 -2.62 1.64 0.81
C TRP A 66 -3.11 2.64 1.84
N THR A 67 -2.24 3.50 2.35
CA THR A 67 -2.66 4.47 3.39
C THR A 67 -3.78 5.40 2.91
N LEU A 68 -3.69 5.90 1.68
CA LEU A 68 -4.72 6.79 1.12
C LEU A 68 -6.06 6.06 0.91
N SER A 69 -6.06 4.87 0.31
CA SER A 69 -7.30 4.11 0.06
C SER A 69 -7.98 3.67 1.36
N ALA A 70 -7.22 3.31 2.41
CA ALA A 70 -7.77 2.95 3.71
C ALA A 70 -8.59 4.09 4.35
N HIS A 71 -8.29 5.34 3.99
CA HIS A 71 -8.96 6.53 4.48
C HIS A 71 -9.88 7.19 3.43
N GLY A 72 -10.18 6.51 2.32
CA GLY A 72 -11.07 7.05 1.28
C GLY A 72 -10.46 8.19 0.46
N ARG A 73 -9.14 8.36 0.52
CA ARG A 73 -8.37 9.43 -0.16
C ARG A 73 -7.66 8.94 -1.44
N GLY A 74 -8.08 7.81 -2.00
CA GLY A 74 -7.45 7.21 -3.19
C GLY A 74 -7.46 8.14 -4.41
N GLU A 75 -8.50 8.96 -4.57
CA GLU A 75 -8.61 9.93 -5.67
C GLU A 75 -7.49 10.97 -5.65
N GLU A 76 -7.08 11.44 -4.47
CA GLU A 76 -5.97 12.40 -4.33
C GLU A 76 -4.65 11.83 -4.86
N LEU A 77 -4.45 10.51 -4.71
CA LEU A 77 -3.30 9.83 -5.31
C LEU A 77 -3.41 9.81 -6.83
N LEU A 78 -4.58 9.46 -7.38
CA LEU A 78 -4.80 9.37 -8.83
C LEU A 78 -4.51 10.70 -9.54
N GLU A 79 -4.89 11.82 -8.92
CA GLU A 79 -4.62 13.18 -9.42
C GLU A 79 -3.13 13.56 -9.36
N THR A 80 -2.38 12.98 -8.42
CA THR A 80 -0.98 13.34 -8.15
C THR A 80 0.01 12.40 -8.83
N LEU A 81 -0.40 11.16 -9.13
CA LEU A 81 0.48 10.16 -9.73
C LEU A 81 1.03 10.64 -11.08
N PRO A 82 2.34 10.49 -11.31
CA PRO A 82 2.94 10.92 -12.56
C PRO A 82 2.35 10.11 -13.73
N ASN A 83 2.21 10.76 -14.89
CA ASN A 83 1.83 10.08 -16.13
C ASN A 83 3.04 9.35 -16.72
N ARG A 84 3.46 8.27 -16.06
CA ARG A 84 4.60 7.43 -16.47
C ARG A 84 4.17 5.99 -16.56
N ASP A 85 4.63 5.34 -17.63
CA ASP A 85 4.40 3.92 -17.86
C ASP A 85 5.44 3.08 -17.11
N VAL A 86 5.30 3.05 -15.78
CA VAL A 86 6.16 2.26 -14.89
C VAL A 86 5.30 1.36 -14.00
N PRO A 87 5.66 0.07 -13.82
CA PRO A 87 4.84 -0.90 -13.10
C PRO A 87 4.38 -0.43 -11.70
N TRP A 88 5.25 0.22 -10.92
CA TRP A 88 4.89 0.76 -9.60
C TRP A 88 3.79 1.83 -9.64
N VAL A 89 3.77 2.68 -10.66
CA VAL A 89 2.72 3.69 -10.85
C VAL A 89 1.43 3.01 -11.33
N GLN A 90 1.54 2.02 -12.20
CA GLN A 90 0.38 1.25 -12.66
C GLN A 90 -0.28 0.51 -11.49
N ALA A 91 0.50 -0.16 -10.64
CA ALA A 91 0.01 -0.85 -9.46
C ALA A 91 -0.64 0.12 -8.47
N ALA A 92 0.01 1.26 -8.17
CA ALA A 92 -0.57 2.30 -7.32
C ALA A 92 -1.89 2.86 -7.89
N ARG A 93 -1.95 3.10 -9.20
CA ARG A 93 -3.15 3.58 -9.89
C ARG A 93 -4.28 2.57 -9.83
N ALA A 94 -3.99 1.30 -10.13
CA ALA A 94 -4.95 0.21 -10.05
C ALA A 94 -5.49 0.04 -8.62
N PHE A 95 -4.60 0.12 -7.63
CA PHE A 95 -4.96 0.02 -6.23
C PHE A 95 -5.88 1.17 -5.81
N ALA A 96 -5.47 2.41 -6.08
CA ALA A 96 -6.20 3.61 -5.71
C ALA A 96 -7.56 3.73 -6.41
N SER A 97 -7.71 3.17 -7.62
CA SER A 97 -8.99 3.09 -8.33
C SER A 97 -9.88 1.91 -7.92
N GLY A 98 -9.47 1.12 -6.91
CA GLY A 98 -10.20 -0.06 -6.43
C GLY A 98 -10.08 -1.31 -7.32
N ASN A 99 -9.22 -1.30 -8.34
CA ASN A 99 -8.92 -2.49 -9.15
C ASN A 99 -7.83 -3.33 -8.47
N LEU A 100 -8.17 -3.87 -7.31
CA LEU A 100 -7.23 -4.56 -6.40
C LEU A 100 -6.63 -5.82 -7.04
N LEU A 101 -7.40 -6.53 -7.87
CA LEU A 101 -6.91 -7.70 -8.62
C LEU A 101 -5.78 -7.30 -9.57
N HIS A 102 -6.00 -6.24 -10.36
CA HIS A 102 -4.99 -5.78 -11.30
C HIS A 102 -3.74 -5.25 -10.59
N ALA A 103 -3.90 -4.55 -9.46
CA ALA A 103 -2.77 -4.10 -8.64
C ALA A 103 -1.92 -5.30 -8.18
N ALA A 104 -2.56 -6.33 -7.62
CA ALA A 104 -1.89 -7.54 -7.18
C ALA A 104 -1.19 -8.29 -8.32
N ASP A 105 -1.82 -8.40 -9.49
CA ASP A 105 -1.22 -9.04 -10.67
C ASP A 105 0.04 -8.30 -11.16
N ILE A 106 0.03 -6.96 -11.14
CA ILE A 106 1.21 -6.17 -11.47
C ILE A 106 2.33 -6.42 -10.45
N CYS A 107 2.01 -6.40 -9.15
CA CYS A 107 2.98 -6.71 -8.09
C CYS A 107 3.57 -8.12 -8.24
N ALA A 108 2.74 -9.13 -8.55
CA ALA A 108 3.19 -10.49 -8.84
C ALA A 108 4.16 -10.54 -10.02
N SER A 109 3.85 -9.82 -11.12
CA SER A 109 4.70 -9.76 -12.31
C SER A 109 6.07 -9.13 -12.05
N MET A 110 6.15 -8.22 -11.06
CA MET A 110 7.40 -7.60 -10.61
C MET A 110 8.18 -8.50 -9.65
N GLY A 111 7.58 -9.57 -9.11
CA GLY A 111 8.12 -10.33 -7.97
C GLY A 111 8.03 -9.57 -6.64
N ALA A 112 7.18 -8.55 -6.56
CA ALA A 112 6.92 -7.75 -5.36
C ALA A 112 5.97 -8.51 -4.41
N VAL A 113 6.47 -9.60 -3.83
CA VAL A 113 5.67 -10.58 -3.07
C VAL A 113 5.02 -10.00 -1.80
N THR A 114 5.65 -8.99 -1.18
CA THR A 114 5.09 -8.31 -0.01
C THR A 114 3.87 -7.49 -0.39
N GLU A 115 3.99 -6.73 -1.48
CA GLU A 115 2.96 -5.86 -2.02
C GLU A 115 1.81 -6.68 -2.60
N GLU A 116 2.13 -7.72 -3.36
CA GLU A 116 1.13 -8.68 -3.86
C GLU A 116 0.28 -9.23 -2.71
N ALA A 117 0.91 -9.78 -1.67
CA ALA A 117 0.17 -10.37 -0.56
C ALA A 117 -0.75 -9.35 0.15
N ARG A 118 -0.31 -8.09 0.25
CA ARG A 118 -1.11 -7.01 0.86
C ARG A 118 -2.32 -6.66 0.00
N ASP A 119 -2.14 -6.56 -1.32
CA ASP A 119 -3.21 -6.29 -2.27
C ASP A 119 -4.23 -7.44 -2.30
N ARG A 120 -3.74 -8.69 -2.27
CA ARG A 120 -4.60 -9.89 -2.21
C ARG A 120 -5.45 -9.94 -0.96
N LEU A 121 -4.86 -9.65 0.20
CA LEU A 121 -5.59 -9.61 1.47
C LEU A 121 -6.73 -8.58 1.41
N TRP A 122 -6.46 -7.42 0.80
CA TRP A 122 -7.47 -6.37 0.69
C TRP A 122 -8.55 -6.68 -0.34
N LEU A 123 -8.17 -7.29 -1.48
CA LEU A 123 -9.09 -7.80 -2.48
C LEU A 123 -10.05 -8.81 -1.85
N ALA A 124 -9.54 -9.74 -1.05
CA ALA A 124 -10.37 -10.69 -0.34
C ALA A 124 -11.39 -10.02 0.59
N GLU A 125 -10.96 -9.04 1.39
CA GLU A 125 -11.87 -8.27 2.25
C GLU A 125 -12.97 -7.59 1.43
N ALA A 126 -12.62 -6.98 0.30
CA ALA A 126 -13.57 -6.33 -0.61
C ALA A 126 -14.55 -7.33 -1.23
N LEU A 127 -14.08 -8.52 -1.62
CA LEU A 127 -14.92 -9.60 -2.17
C LEU A 127 -15.89 -10.16 -1.11
N ILE A 128 -15.45 -10.30 0.14
CA ILE A 128 -16.33 -10.70 1.27
C ILE A 128 -17.46 -9.68 1.45
N LYS A 129 -17.15 -8.38 1.45
CA LYS A 129 -18.16 -7.30 1.53
C LYS A 129 -19.16 -7.34 0.35
N GLN A 130 -18.74 -7.86 -0.79
CA GLN A 130 -19.58 -8.06 -1.98
C GLN A 130 -20.30 -9.42 -2.00
N ASN A 131 -20.23 -10.23 -0.94
CA ASN A 131 -20.75 -11.60 -0.87
C ASN A 131 -20.13 -12.58 -1.90
N ARG A 132 -18.93 -12.29 -2.41
CA ARG A 132 -18.19 -13.13 -3.38
C ARG A 132 -17.17 -14.04 -2.67
N ARG A 133 -17.68 -14.90 -1.79
CA ARG A 133 -16.87 -15.70 -0.83
C ARG A 133 -15.87 -16.63 -1.50
N THR A 134 -16.29 -17.40 -2.51
CA THR A 134 -15.41 -18.35 -3.21
C THR A 134 -14.19 -17.66 -3.84
N GLU A 135 -14.36 -16.45 -4.36
CA GLU A 135 -13.27 -15.67 -4.93
C GLU A 135 -12.38 -15.09 -3.83
N ALA A 136 -12.97 -14.63 -2.73
CA ALA A 136 -12.22 -14.15 -1.58
C ALA A 136 -11.29 -15.23 -0.99
N ASP A 137 -11.78 -16.47 -0.87
CA ASP A 137 -11.01 -17.58 -0.30
C ASP A 137 -9.73 -17.87 -1.11
N VAL A 138 -9.80 -17.77 -2.44
CA VAL A 138 -8.62 -17.94 -3.32
C VAL A 138 -7.56 -16.89 -3.02
N GLU A 139 -7.97 -15.63 -2.89
CA GLU A 139 -7.03 -14.54 -2.65
C GLU A 139 -6.50 -14.56 -1.20
N LEU A 140 -7.31 -14.96 -0.22
CA LEU A 140 -6.87 -15.20 1.17
C LEU A 140 -5.81 -16.31 1.23
N GLN A 141 -6.01 -17.42 0.52
CA GLN A 141 -5.04 -18.50 0.49
C GLN A 141 -3.69 -18.04 -0.07
N ARG A 142 -3.68 -17.24 -1.13
CA ARG A 142 -2.45 -16.67 -1.72
C ARG A 142 -1.74 -15.75 -0.73
N ALA A 143 -2.46 -14.80 -0.13
CA ALA A 143 -1.90 -13.88 0.86
C ALA A 143 -1.35 -14.61 2.09
N LEU A 144 -2.13 -15.53 2.67
CA LEU A 144 -1.74 -16.29 3.86
C LEU A 144 -0.56 -17.23 3.62
N THR A 145 -0.42 -17.78 2.41
CA THR A 145 0.75 -18.59 2.05
C THR A 145 2.04 -17.78 2.22
N PHE A 146 2.07 -16.57 1.68
CA PHE A 146 3.22 -15.67 1.85
C PHE A 146 3.40 -15.26 3.32
N TYR A 147 2.35 -14.75 3.98
CA TYR A 147 2.49 -14.24 5.34
C TYR A 147 2.93 -15.29 6.36
N ARG A 148 2.48 -16.55 6.20
CA ARG A 148 2.97 -17.67 7.00
C ARG A 148 4.44 -17.96 6.75
N SER A 149 4.90 -17.90 5.50
CA SER A 149 6.31 -18.14 5.15
C SER A 149 7.27 -17.14 5.80
N VAL A 150 6.85 -15.89 6.00
CA VAL A 150 7.65 -14.82 6.62
C VAL A 150 7.30 -14.56 8.10
N GLY A 151 6.37 -15.33 8.67
CA GLY A 151 5.96 -15.18 10.07
C GLY A 151 5.27 -13.85 10.40
N ALA A 152 4.55 -13.25 9.45
CA ALA A 152 3.88 -11.96 9.61
C ALA A 152 2.58 -12.09 10.44
N THR A 153 2.74 -12.38 11.73
CA THR A 153 1.66 -12.79 12.67
C THR A 153 0.41 -11.91 12.65
N ARG A 154 0.56 -10.59 12.47
CA ARG A 154 -0.59 -9.67 12.39
C ARG A 154 -1.46 -9.96 11.15
N TYR A 155 -0.86 -9.99 9.97
CA TYR A 155 -1.58 -10.24 8.72
C TYR A 155 -2.11 -11.68 8.64
N ILE A 156 -1.43 -12.64 9.28
CA ILE A 156 -1.96 -14.00 9.44
C ILE A 156 -3.29 -13.98 10.20
N ARG A 157 -3.32 -13.32 11.38
CA ARG A 157 -4.54 -13.22 12.19
C ARG A 157 -5.66 -12.50 11.46
N GLU A 158 -5.33 -11.44 10.72
CA GLU A 158 -6.29 -10.70 9.90
C GLU A 158 -6.91 -11.59 8.82
N GLY A 159 -6.09 -12.27 8.02
CA GLY A 159 -6.57 -13.19 6.98
C GLY A 159 -7.35 -14.38 7.53
N GLU A 160 -6.94 -14.94 8.68
CA GLU A 160 -7.67 -16.02 9.35
C GLU A 160 -9.02 -15.56 9.91
N GLY A 161 -9.10 -14.32 10.42
CA GLY A 161 -10.36 -13.71 10.82
C GLY A 161 -11.33 -13.54 9.65
N LEU A 162 -10.82 -13.16 8.47
CA LEU A 162 -11.62 -13.05 7.24
C LEU A 162 -12.11 -14.42 6.76
N LEU A 163 -11.27 -15.46 6.81
CA LEU A 163 -11.68 -16.85 6.50
C LEU A 163 -12.78 -17.35 7.45
N ALA A 164 -12.67 -17.07 8.74
CA ALA A 164 -13.68 -17.47 9.71
C ALA A 164 -15.03 -16.74 9.50
N ALA A 165 -15.00 -15.51 9.00
CA ALA A 165 -16.18 -14.74 8.66
C ALA A 165 -16.80 -15.12 7.29
N SER A 166 -16.03 -15.76 6.40
CA SER A 166 -16.51 -16.24 5.09
C SER A 166 -17.10 -17.67 5.13
N ALA A 167 -16.75 -18.47 6.14
CA ALA A 167 -17.32 -19.80 6.42
C ALA A 167 -18.80 -19.77 6.81
#